data_AF-A0A5N6LKN7-F1
#
_entry.id   AF-A0A5N6LKN7-F1
#
_cell.length_a   1.000
_cell.length_b   1.000
_cell.length_c   1.000
_cell.angle_alpha   90.00
_cell.angle_beta   90.00
_cell.angle_gamma   90.00
#
_symmetry.space_group_name_H-M   'P 1'
#
loop_
_entity.id
_entity.type
_entity.pdbx_description
1 polymer ?
#
loop_
_entity_poly.entity_id
_entity_poly.type
_entity_poly.pdbx_seq_one_letter_code
_entity_poly.pdbx_strand_id
1 'polypeptide(L)'
;MSRNQNSGGPSVNTRGRKRTHTDANEPLLVQNDLKLKDVHTSCKPPEFAGTEGAVVALRWLETIEAVIAISKCAEEDMVLYASNSFKDGALEWWNSIIQTKGRTNAYAMTWESFRDLVTRKFCPMNEKEQIERKFLTHRMVGAGHHEYTSKYFEYARLVPHLVTPESNLISRYIWGLVSEIMDMVKAAMPQTIDSAVELAGLLIDGIGHYRTECPKLIKASGVSGASGLGAKA
;
A
#
# COMPACT_ATOMS: atom_id res chain seq x y z
N MET A 1 -98.38 25.52 29.81
CA MET A 1 -97.76 24.26 30.25
C MET A 1 -96.25 24.45 30.35
N SER A 2 -95.77 24.23 31.57
CA SER A 2 -94.42 23.94 32.11
C SER A 2 -93.11 24.33 31.40
N ARG A 3 -92.34 25.11 32.17
CA ARG A 3 -90.89 25.13 32.40
C ARG A 3 -90.19 23.77 32.18
N ASN A 4 -88.94 23.76 31.70
CA ASN A 4 -87.77 23.69 32.58
C ASN A 4 -86.44 23.92 31.83
N GLN A 5 -85.59 24.77 32.40
CA GLN A 5 -84.16 24.86 32.10
C GLN A 5 -83.43 23.85 33.00
N ASN A 6 -82.39 23.17 32.50
CA ASN A 6 -81.29 22.77 33.38
C ASN A 6 -79.95 22.64 32.63
N SER A 7 -78.93 23.01 33.39
CA SER A 7 -77.53 23.31 33.09
C SER A 7 -76.61 22.10 32.85
N GLY A 8 -75.50 22.34 32.15
CA GLY A 8 -74.29 21.54 32.21
C GLY A 8 -73.13 22.17 31.43
N GLY A 9 -72.20 22.86 32.12
CA GLY A 9 -70.85 23.14 31.61
C GLY A 9 -69.83 22.15 32.18
N PRO A 10 -68.52 22.40 32.11
CA PRO A 10 -67.67 22.72 30.96
C PRO A 10 -66.66 21.58 30.68
N SER A 11 -66.13 21.43 29.46
CA SER A 11 -65.00 20.53 29.21
C SER A 11 -63.92 21.19 28.35
N VAL A 12 -62.85 21.58 29.03
CA VAL A 12 -61.54 21.92 28.48
C VAL A 12 -60.99 20.67 27.79
N ASN A 13 -60.66 20.76 26.50
CA ASN A 13 -59.92 19.70 25.82
C ASN A 13 -58.56 20.23 25.36
N THR A 14 -57.57 20.11 26.24
CA THR A 14 -56.14 20.07 25.95
C THR A 14 -55.80 18.72 25.32
N ARG A 15 -55.49 18.69 24.02
CA ARG A 15 -54.79 17.59 23.31
C ARG A 15 -54.12 18.22 22.10
N GLY A 16 -52.84 18.10 21.83
CA GLY A 16 -51.75 17.35 22.44
C GLY A 16 -50.59 17.56 21.46
N ARG A 17 -49.54 18.22 21.94
CA ARG A 17 -48.28 18.44 21.21
C ARG A 17 -47.81 17.10 20.67
N LYS A 18 -47.88 16.88 19.35
CA LYS A 18 -47.26 15.71 18.70
C LYS A 18 -45.78 15.77 19.06
N ARG A 19 -45.36 14.83 19.90
CA ARG A 19 -43.95 14.52 20.13
C ARG A 19 -43.41 14.05 18.79
N THR A 20 -42.60 14.87 18.14
CA THR A 20 -41.64 14.38 17.16
C THR A 20 -40.75 13.39 17.91
N HIS A 21 -40.82 12.13 17.53
CA HIS A 21 -39.83 11.13 17.92
C HIS A 21 -38.50 11.63 17.36
N THR A 22 -37.70 12.28 18.20
CA THR A 22 -36.30 12.56 17.89
C THR A 22 -35.61 11.20 17.91
N ASP A 23 -35.07 10.81 16.77
CA ASP A 23 -34.39 9.54 16.59
C ASP A 23 -33.14 9.53 17.47
N ALA A 24 -33.02 8.55 18.37
CA ALA A 24 -31.95 8.50 19.37
C ALA A 24 -30.55 8.29 18.75
N ASN A 25 -30.48 8.13 17.42
CA ASN A 25 -29.26 7.96 16.64
C ASN A 25 -28.75 9.25 15.97
N GLU A 26 -29.53 10.32 15.99
CA GLU A 26 -29.16 11.63 15.42
C GLU A 26 -27.94 12.30 16.10
N PRO A 27 -27.70 12.15 17.42
CA PRO A 27 -26.54 12.76 18.07
C PRO A 27 -25.19 12.13 17.69
N LEU A 28 -25.15 10.80 17.51
CA LEU A 28 -23.90 10.06 17.26
C LEU A 28 -23.38 10.29 15.84
N LEU A 29 -24.28 10.36 14.85
CA LEU A 29 -23.90 10.64 13.45
C LEU A 29 -23.29 12.04 13.31
N VAL A 30 -23.87 13.05 13.96
CA VAL A 30 -23.34 14.44 13.91
C VAL A 30 -22.00 14.57 14.64
N GLN A 31 -21.81 13.86 15.76
CA GLN A 31 -20.54 13.87 16.49
C GLN A 31 -19.41 13.17 15.74
N ASN A 32 -19.72 12.03 15.10
CA ASN A 32 -18.77 11.34 14.24
C ASN A 32 -18.44 12.18 13.01
N ASP A 33 -19.43 12.84 12.39
CA ASP A 33 -19.21 13.77 11.27
C ASP A 33 -18.30 14.95 11.63
N LEU A 34 -18.39 15.48 12.85
CA LEU A 34 -17.53 16.59 13.32
C LEU A 34 -16.09 16.11 13.61
N LYS A 35 -15.93 15.01 14.37
CA LYS A 35 -14.60 14.42 14.62
C LYS A 35 -13.91 14.00 13.33
N LEU A 36 -14.65 13.41 12.40
CA LEU A 36 -14.10 12.96 11.12
C LEU A 36 -13.69 14.12 10.23
N LYS A 37 -14.45 15.23 10.21
CA LYS A 37 -14.06 16.47 9.51
C LYS A 37 -12.75 17.03 10.05
N ASP A 38 -12.55 17.03 11.37
CA ASP A 38 -11.31 17.49 11.98
C ASP A 38 -10.13 16.58 11.61
N VAL A 39 -10.32 15.25 11.65
CA VAL A 39 -9.29 14.27 11.24
C VAL A 39 -8.97 14.35 9.75
N HIS A 40 -9.98 14.49 8.89
CA HIS A 40 -9.81 14.65 7.44
C HIS A 40 -9.08 15.96 7.10
N THR A 41 -9.40 17.05 7.78
CA THR A 41 -8.75 18.35 7.57
C THR A 41 -7.31 18.36 8.08
N SER A 42 -7.05 17.67 9.20
CA SER A 42 -5.73 17.58 9.81
C SER A 42 -4.76 16.69 9.03
N CYS A 43 -5.25 15.58 8.46
CA CYS A 43 -4.38 14.57 7.85
C CYS A 43 -4.52 14.40 6.32
N LYS A 44 -5.42 15.15 5.66
CA LYS A 44 -5.67 15.17 4.21
C LYS A 44 -5.39 13.82 3.53
N PRO A 45 -6.32 12.87 3.62
CA PRO A 45 -6.11 11.55 3.03
C PRO A 45 -5.87 11.65 1.52
N PRO A 46 -4.99 10.81 0.96
CA PRO A 46 -4.67 10.83 -0.47
C PRO A 46 -5.93 10.57 -1.28
N GLU A 47 -6.13 11.37 -2.32
CA GLU A 47 -7.25 11.18 -3.24
C GLU A 47 -7.01 9.98 -4.17
N PHE A 48 -8.09 9.30 -4.58
CA PHE A 48 -8.02 8.17 -5.50
C PHE A 48 -9.14 8.21 -6.53
N ALA A 49 -8.79 8.28 -7.82
CA ALA A 49 -9.76 8.38 -8.92
C ALA A 49 -10.21 7.00 -9.46
N GLY A 50 -9.44 5.94 -9.21
CA GLY A 50 -9.78 4.56 -9.58
C GLY A 50 -9.41 4.16 -11.02
N THR A 51 -8.58 4.94 -11.70
CA THR A 51 -8.13 4.73 -13.09
C THR A 51 -6.64 4.40 -13.19
N GLU A 52 -5.91 4.49 -12.09
CA GLU A 52 -4.44 4.48 -12.03
C GLU A 52 -3.83 3.06 -11.93
N GLY A 53 -4.68 2.02 -11.93
CA GLY A 53 -4.30 0.61 -11.90
C GLY A 53 -4.02 0.04 -10.50
N ALA A 54 -3.71 -1.26 -10.47
CA ALA A 54 -3.61 -2.06 -9.25
C ALA A 54 -2.52 -1.56 -8.28
N VAL A 55 -1.36 -1.15 -8.81
CA VAL A 55 -0.23 -0.67 -7.97
C VAL A 55 -0.62 0.58 -7.20
N VAL A 56 -1.29 1.53 -7.85
CA VAL A 56 -1.71 2.78 -7.21
C VAL A 56 -2.83 2.53 -6.21
N ALA A 57 -3.79 1.65 -6.53
CA ALA A 57 -4.85 1.26 -5.60
C ALA A 57 -4.29 0.64 -4.31
N LEU A 58 -3.30 -0.26 -4.42
CA LEU A 58 -2.66 -0.89 -3.27
C LEU A 58 -1.85 0.12 -2.45
N ARG A 59 -1.09 1.01 -3.09
CA ARG A 59 -0.36 2.10 -2.41
C ARG A 59 -1.30 3.09 -1.72
N TRP A 60 -2.44 3.38 -2.33
CA TRP A 60 -3.46 4.23 -1.72
C TRP A 60 -4.01 3.60 -0.44
N LEU A 61 -4.34 2.30 -0.46
CA LEU A 61 -4.76 1.56 0.73
C LEU A 61 -3.71 1.64 1.86
N GLU A 62 -2.43 1.36 1.54
CA GLU A 62 -1.32 1.46 2.49
C GLU A 62 -1.21 2.87 3.11
N THR A 63 -1.37 3.91 2.28
CA THR A 63 -1.27 5.29 2.74
C THR A 63 -2.45 5.66 3.64
N ILE A 64 -3.66 5.21 3.30
CA ILE A 64 -4.85 5.40 4.14
C ILE A 64 -4.67 4.71 5.49
N GLU A 65 -4.16 3.47 5.53
CA GLU A 65 -3.89 2.75 6.77
C GLU A 65 -2.87 3.49 7.64
N ALA A 66 -1.79 4.02 7.04
CA ALA A 66 -0.80 4.81 7.76
C ALA A 66 -1.41 6.10 8.35
N VAL A 67 -2.26 6.80 7.60
CA VAL A 67 -2.94 8.01 8.06
C VAL A 67 -3.94 7.71 9.18
N ILE A 68 -4.69 6.63 9.07
CA ILE A 68 -5.61 6.14 10.11
C ILE A 68 -4.86 5.82 11.40
N ALA A 69 -3.71 5.14 11.30
CA ALA A 69 -2.87 4.80 12.45
C ALA A 69 -2.34 6.04 13.19
N ILE A 70 -1.90 7.08 12.46
CA ILE A 70 -1.39 8.33 13.04
C ILE A 70 -2.52 9.15 13.66
N SER A 71 -3.67 9.20 13.00
CA SER A 71 -4.81 10.01 13.42
C SER A 71 -5.60 9.42 14.60
N LYS A 72 -5.32 8.17 15.00
CA LYS A 72 -6.10 7.41 16.00
C LYS A 72 -7.59 7.35 15.65
N CYS A 73 -7.90 7.26 14.37
CA CYS A 73 -9.27 7.06 13.90
C CYS A 73 -9.82 5.74 14.48
N ALA A 74 -11.06 5.77 14.96
CA ALA A 74 -11.72 4.57 15.46
C ALA A 74 -11.93 3.58 14.30
N GLU A 75 -11.87 2.28 14.59
CA GLU A 75 -11.99 1.21 13.58
C GLU A 75 -13.32 1.29 12.83
N GLU A 76 -14.39 1.64 13.54
CA GLU A 76 -15.74 1.87 13.02
C GLU A 76 -15.84 3.03 12.00
N ASP A 77 -14.94 3.99 12.06
CA ASP A 77 -14.93 5.16 11.17
C ASP A 77 -13.96 5.01 9.99
N MET A 78 -13.13 3.96 9.96
CA MET A 78 -12.08 3.79 8.93
C MET A 78 -12.65 3.74 7.50
N VAL A 79 -13.76 3.03 7.30
CA VAL A 79 -14.41 2.91 5.99
C VAL A 79 -14.99 4.24 5.54
N LEU A 80 -15.62 4.97 6.47
CA LEU A 80 -16.15 6.30 6.21
C LEU A 80 -15.01 7.26 5.87
N TYR A 81 -13.91 7.22 6.62
CA TYR A 81 -12.73 8.02 6.36
C TYR A 81 -12.15 7.77 4.95
N ALA A 82 -11.86 6.51 4.63
CA ALA A 82 -11.25 6.13 3.35
C ALA A 82 -12.14 6.48 2.17
N SER A 83 -13.43 6.17 2.25
CA SER A 83 -14.37 6.43 1.15
C SER A 83 -14.57 7.91 0.83
N ASN A 84 -14.37 8.80 1.81
CA ASN A 84 -14.38 10.26 1.57
C ASN A 84 -13.18 10.76 0.75
N SER A 85 -12.16 9.93 0.55
CA SER A 85 -11.02 10.25 -0.33
C SER A 85 -11.16 9.73 -1.76
N PHE A 86 -12.26 9.03 -2.08
CA PHE A 86 -12.56 8.67 -3.45
C PHE A 86 -12.97 9.87 -4.29
N LYS A 87 -12.54 9.88 -5.55
CA LYS A 87 -12.87 10.87 -6.58
C LYS A 87 -13.33 10.18 -7.86
N ASP A 88 -13.97 10.95 -8.73
CA ASP A 88 -14.34 10.56 -10.09
C ASP A 88 -14.94 9.14 -10.15
N GLY A 89 -14.37 8.26 -10.96
CA GLY A 89 -14.88 6.89 -11.17
C GLY A 89 -14.88 6.04 -9.89
N ALA A 90 -13.94 6.26 -8.96
CA ALA A 90 -13.95 5.56 -7.69
C ALA A 90 -15.11 5.98 -6.80
N LEU A 91 -15.46 7.28 -6.81
CA LEU A 91 -16.60 7.80 -6.06
C LEU A 91 -17.93 7.28 -6.62
N GLU A 92 -18.07 7.25 -7.95
CA GLU A 92 -19.24 6.66 -8.62
C GLU A 92 -19.43 5.19 -8.26
N TRP A 93 -18.34 4.42 -8.28
CA TRP A 93 -18.36 3.02 -7.86
C TRP A 93 -18.77 2.87 -6.40
N TRP A 94 -18.22 3.67 -5.49
CA TRP A 94 -18.57 3.62 -4.08
C TRP A 94 -20.04 3.99 -3.84
N ASN A 95 -20.57 4.97 -4.56
CA ASN A 95 -21.99 5.33 -4.53
C ASN A 95 -22.89 4.16 -4.96
N SER A 96 -22.48 3.37 -5.96
CA SER A 96 -23.19 2.14 -6.35
C SER A 96 -23.20 1.08 -5.24
N ILE A 97 -22.10 0.94 -4.49
CA ILE A 97 -22.02 0.06 -3.32
C ILE A 97 -23.00 0.54 -2.23
N ILE A 98 -23.04 1.84 -1.94
CA ILE A 98 -24.00 2.43 -0.99
C ILE A 98 -25.45 2.17 -1.42
N GLN A 99 -25.77 2.33 -2.71
CA GLN A 99 -27.12 2.07 -3.23
C GLN A 99 -27.51 0.59 -3.11
N THR A 100 -26.57 -0.32 -3.34
CA THR A 100 -26.84 -1.76 -3.35
C THR A 100 -26.92 -2.35 -1.93
N LYS A 101 -26.03 -1.94 -1.02
CA LYS A 101 -25.96 -2.47 0.35
C LYS A 101 -26.78 -1.66 1.36
N GLY A 102 -27.10 -0.40 1.03
CA GLY A 102 -27.60 0.60 1.96
C GLY A 102 -26.47 1.31 2.71
N ARG A 103 -26.65 2.61 2.99
CA ARG A 103 -25.65 3.48 3.62
C ARG A 103 -25.12 2.91 4.95
N THR A 104 -26.02 2.50 5.84
CA THR A 104 -25.64 1.98 7.16
C THR A 104 -24.77 0.73 7.05
N ASN A 105 -25.17 -0.24 6.22
CA ASN A 105 -24.42 -1.48 6.05
C ASN A 105 -23.09 -1.26 5.31
N ALA A 106 -23.03 -0.28 4.40
CA ALA A 106 -21.80 0.06 3.69
C ALA A 106 -20.75 0.63 4.64
N TYR A 107 -21.13 1.51 5.58
CA TYR A 107 -20.18 2.07 6.54
C TYR A 107 -19.90 1.17 7.74
N ALA A 108 -20.83 0.28 8.10
CA ALA A 108 -20.63 -0.68 9.19
C ALA A 108 -19.77 -1.91 8.80
N MET A 109 -19.26 -1.98 7.57
CA MET A 109 -18.40 -3.10 7.16
C MET A 109 -17.03 -3.01 7.82
N THR A 110 -16.39 -4.15 8.05
CA THR A 110 -15.02 -4.19 8.57
C THR A 110 -14.03 -3.59 7.57
N TRP A 111 -12.93 -3.04 8.08
CA TRP A 111 -11.85 -2.54 7.24
C TRP A 111 -11.33 -3.60 6.25
N GLU A 112 -11.18 -4.84 6.71
CA GLU A 112 -10.76 -5.97 5.87
C GLU A 112 -11.73 -6.20 4.69
N SER A 113 -13.04 -6.20 4.95
CA SER A 113 -14.06 -6.35 3.91
C SER A 113 -14.02 -5.20 2.89
N PHE A 114 -13.76 -3.98 3.37
CA PHE A 114 -13.58 -2.81 2.51
C PHE A 114 -12.33 -2.93 1.64
N ARG A 115 -11.19 -3.30 2.22
CA ARG A 115 -9.93 -3.54 1.51
C ARG A 115 -10.09 -4.59 0.41
N ASP A 116 -10.81 -5.66 0.69
CA ASP A 116 -11.12 -6.69 -0.30
C ASP A 116 -12.01 -6.18 -1.43
N LEU A 117 -13.00 -5.33 -1.13
CA LEU A 117 -13.84 -4.68 -2.14
C LEU A 117 -13.04 -3.79 -3.08
N VAL A 118 -12.20 -2.91 -2.52
CA VAL A 118 -11.34 -2.02 -3.29
C VAL A 118 -10.37 -2.83 -4.15
N THR A 119 -9.69 -3.80 -3.54
CA THR A 119 -8.73 -4.66 -4.24
C THR A 119 -9.39 -5.43 -5.37
N ARG A 120 -10.60 -5.98 -5.16
CA ARG A 120 -11.33 -6.70 -6.22
C ARG A 120 -11.76 -5.80 -7.37
N LYS A 121 -12.15 -4.55 -7.07
CA LYS A 121 -12.62 -3.60 -8.09
C LYS A 121 -11.48 -3.01 -8.90
N PHE A 122 -10.39 -2.59 -8.24
CA PHE A 122 -9.33 -1.78 -8.85
C PHE A 122 -8.03 -2.55 -9.10
N CYS A 123 -7.93 -3.80 -8.64
CA CYS A 123 -6.81 -4.68 -8.98
C CYS A 123 -7.33 -5.89 -9.78
N PRO A 124 -7.59 -5.71 -11.08
CA PRO A 124 -8.09 -6.81 -11.91
C PRO A 124 -7.03 -7.92 -12.03
N MET A 125 -7.48 -9.16 -12.24
CA MET A 125 -6.60 -10.35 -12.21
C MET A 125 -5.45 -10.26 -13.20
N ASN A 126 -5.69 -9.75 -14.42
CA ASN A 126 -4.67 -9.57 -15.44
C ASN A 126 -3.55 -8.60 -15.01
N GLU A 127 -3.82 -7.59 -14.19
CA GLU A 127 -2.81 -6.68 -13.66
C GLU A 127 -2.04 -7.32 -12.50
N LYS A 128 -2.72 -8.06 -11.62
CA LYS A 128 -2.07 -8.85 -10.57
C LYS A 128 -1.07 -9.85 -11.17
N GLU A 129 -1.50 -10.62 -12.17
CA GLU A 129 -0.64 -11.55 -12.91
C GLU A 129 0.54 -10.84 -13.59
N GLN A 130 0.34 -9.62 -14.08
CA GLN A 130 1.44 -8.83 -14.64
C GLN A 130 2.45 -8.41 -13.57
N ILE A 131 2.00 -7.99 -12.39
CA ILE A 131 2.88 -7.66 -11.26
C ILE A 131 3.65 -8.92 -10.82
N GLU A 132 2.97 -10.05 -10.68
CA GLU A 132 3.60 -11.34 -10.36
C GLU A 132 4.66 -11.72 -11.40
N ARG A 133 4.34 -11.62 -12.68
CA ARG A 133 5.30 -11.92 -13.76
C ARG A 133 6.50 -10.98 -13.73
N LYS A 134 6.28 -9.67 -13.55
CA LYS A 134 7.36 -8.69 -13.40
C LYS A 134 8.23 -9.03 -12.20
N PHE A 135 7.63 -9.42 -11.07
CA PHE A 135 8.38 -9.82 -9.89
C PHE A 135 9.21 -11.08 -10.12
N LEU A 136 8.62 -12.12 -10.69
CA LEU A 136 9.29 -13.41 -10.94
C LEU A 136 10.43 -13.30 -11.97
N THR A 137 10.38 -12.29 -12.84
CA THR A 137 11.41 -12.02 -13.87
C THR A 137 12.34 -10.86 -13.50
N HIS A 138 12.11 -10.18 -12.36
CA HIS A 138 12.93 -9.05 -11.92
C HIS A 138 14.33 -9.53 -11.56
N ARG A 139 15.33 -8.96 -12.25
CA ARG A 139 16.74 -9.28 -12.08
C ARG A 139 17.56 -8.01 -11.94
N MET A 140 18.64 -8.10 -11.18
CA MET A 140 19.65 -7.07 -11.06
C MET A 140 20.39 -6.92 -12.38
N VAL A 141 20.65 -5.68 -12.80
CA VAL A 141 21.37 -5.35 -14.03
C VAL A 141 22.60 -4.54 -13.67
N GLY A 142 23.78 -5.01 -14.10
CA GLY A 142 25.05 -4.34 -13.81
C GLY A 142 25.33 -4.24 -12.30
N ALA A 143 25.78 -3.06 -11.85
CA ALA A 143 26.10 -2.78 -10.45
C ALA A 143 24.95 -2.09 -9.68
N GLY A 144 23.73 -2.05 -10.24
CA GLY A 144 22.58 -1.35 -9.66
C GLY A 144 21.93 -2.09 -8.49
N HIS A 145 22.67 -2.37 -7.41
CA HIS A 145 22.17 -3.07 -6.22
C HIS A 145 20.96 -2.36 -5.61
N HIS A 146 21.12 -1.07 -5.30
CA HIS A 146 20.09 -0.29 -4.60
C HIS A 146 18.76 -0.23 -5.37
N GLU A 147 18.83 0.01 -6.69
CA GLU A 147 17.63 0.05 -7.55
C GLU A 147 16.96 -1.31 -7.64
N TYR A 148 17.74 -2.39 -7.72
CA TYR A 148 17.24 -3.75 -7.72
C TYR A 148 16.51 -4.05 -6.40
N THR A 149 17.15 -3.81 -5.26
CA THR A 149 16.61 -4.05 -3.91
C THR A 149 15.35 -3.24 -3.66
N SER A 150 15.33 -1.95 -4.04
CA SER A 150 14.16 -1.08 -3.88
C SER A 150 12.95 -1.62 -4.63
N LYS A 151 13.11 -1.96 -5.93
CA LYS A 151 12.03 -2.55 -6.75
C LYS A 151 11.63 -3.94 -6.26
N TYR A 152 12.58 -4.72 -5.76
CA TYR A 152 12.33 -6.04 -5.20
C TYR A 152 11.32 -5.98 -4.05
N PHE A 153 11.58 -5.11 -3.07
CA PHE A 153 10.69 -4.95 -1.92
C PHE A 153 9.36 -4.28 -2.28
N GLU A 154 9.35 -3.40 -3.29
CA GLU A 154 8.11 -2.88 -3.85
C GLU A 154 7.22 -4.01 -4.37
N TYR A 155 7.77 -4.91 -5.20
CA TYR A 155 7.00 -6.04 -5.70
C TYR A 155 6.61 -7.03 -4.60
N ALA A 156 7.53 -7.38 -3.70
CA ALA A 156 7.26 -8.29 -2.59
C ALA A 156 6.07 -7.83 -1.73
N ARG A 157 5.91 -6.52 -1.56
CA ARG A 157 4.78 -5.90 -0.87
C ARG A 157 3.46 -6.04 -1.63
N LEU A 158 3.49 -5.92 -2.96
CA LEU A 158 2.31 -6.04 -3.83
C LEU A 158 1.83 -7.49 -3.98
N VAL A 159 2.73 -8.47 -3.90
CA VAL A 159 2.44 -9.91 -4.08
C VAL A 159 2.94 -10.75 -2.89
N PRO A 160 2.41 -10.52 -1.67
CA PRO A 160 2.93 -11.10 -0.43
C PRO A 160 2.86 -12.64 -0.41
N HIS A 161 1.93 -13.23 -1.16
CA HIS A 161 1.78 -14.68 -1.29
C HIS A 161 2.95 -15.36 -2.01
N LEU A 162 3.74 -14.63 -2.83
CA LEU A 162 4.93 -15.18 -3.51
C LEU A 162 6.18 -15.15 -2.63
N VAL A 163 6.16 -14.41 -1.53
CA VAL A 163 7.32 -14.18 -0.65
C VAL A 163 7.11 -14.70 0.78
N THR A 164 5.94 -15.29 1.04
CA THR A 164 5.63 -15.97 2.30
C THR A 164 5.79 -17.48 2.11
N PRO A 165 6.45 -18.22 3.04
CA PRO A 165 7.21 -17.75 4.21
C PRO A 165 8.53 -17.04 3.84
N GLU A 166 9.23 -16.43 4.80
CA GLU A 166 10.46 -15.63 4.56
C GLU A 166 11.54 -16.37 3.76
N SER A 167 11.61 -17.70 3.82
CA SER A 167 12.53 -18.48 2.97
C SER A 167 12.28 -18.26 1.46
N ASN A 168 11.04 -18.02 1.05
CA ASN A 168 10.71 -17.64 -0.33
C ASN A 168 11.21 -16.23 -0.65
N LEU A 169 11.05 -15.29 0.29
CA LEU A 169 11.57 -13.92 0.18
C LEU A 169 13.10 -13.92 0.00
N ILE A 170 13.84 -14.71 0.78
CA ILE A 170 15.29 -14.81 0.67
C ILE A 170 15.69 -15.48 -0.65
N SER A 171 15.11 -16.64 -0.96
CA SER A 171 15.46 -17.42 -2.15
C SER A 171 15.21 -16.64 -3.44
N ARG A 172 14.10 -15.89 -3.51
CA ARG A 172 13.74 -15.08 -4.67
C ARG A 172 14.66 -13.87 -4.81
N TYR A 173 15.09 -13.24 -3.71
CA TYR A 173 16.07 -12.16 -3.73
C TYR A 173 17.41 -12.65 -4.30
N ILE A 174 17.94 -13.74 -3.75
CA ILE A 174 19.21 -14.32 -4.18
C ILE A 174 19.18 -14.67 -5.68
N TRP A 175 18.09 -15.30 -6.15
CA TRP A 175 17.94 -15.72 -7.54
C TRP A 175 17.96 -14.55 -8.54
N GLY A 176 17.49 -13.36 -8.11
CA GLY A 176 17.45 -12.18 -8.94
C GLY A 176 18.78 -11.42 -9.01
N LEU A 177 19.77 -11.74 -8.17
CA LEU A 177 21.11 -11.16 -8.24
C LEU A 177 21.84 -11.58 -9.53
N VAL A 178 22.89 -10.83 -9.88
CA VAL A 178 23.80 -11.23 -10.97
C VAL A 178 24.61 -12.46 -10.57
N SER A 179 24.97 -13.31 -11.53
CA SER A 179 25.52 -14.65 -11.28
C SER A 179 26.71 -14.64 -10.33
N GLU A 180 27.62 -13.69 -10.50
CA GLU A 180 28.84 -13.57 -9.68
C GLU A 180 28.50 -13.37 -8.20
N ILE A 181 27.51 -12.53 -7.90
CA ILE A 181 27.08 -12.24 -6.53
C ILE A 181 26.18 -13.35 -5.99
N MET A 182 25.28 -13.85 -6.83
CA MET A 182 24.30 -14.87 -6.48
C MET A 182 24.94 -16.10 -5.84
N ASP A 183 25.99 -16.65 -6.47
CA ASP A 183 26.63 -17.88 -5.99
C ASP A 183 27.32 -17.67 -4.63
N MET A 184 27.95 -16.51 -4.44
CA MET A 184 28.60 -16.15 -3.17
C MET A 184 27.58 -15.93 -2.04
N VAL A 185 26.49 -15.21 -2.31
CA VAL A 185 25.41 -15.01 -1.32
C VAL A 185 24.73 -16.32 -0.98
N LYS A 186 24.50 -17.18 -1.99
CA LYS A 186 23.90 -18.51 -1.79
C LYS A 186 24.77 -19.40 -0.91
N ALA A 187 26.09 -19.38 -1.10
CA ALA A 187 27.04 -20.15 -0.29
C ALA A 187 27.07 -19.72 1.19
N ALA A 188 26.81 -18.44 1.46
CA ALA A 188 26.74 -17.90 2.82
C ALA A 188 25.45 -18.30 3.57
N MET A 189 24.44 -18.83 2.88
CA MET A 189 23.17 -19.31 3.45
C MET A 189 22.54 -18.31 4.44
N PRO A 190 22.20 -17.09 3.99
CA PRO A 190 21.59 -16.08 4.87
C PRO A 190 20.26 -16.60 5.44
N GLN A 191 20.06 -16.35 6.73
CA GLN A 191 18.84 -16.77 7.45
C GLN A 191 17.76 -15.69 7.49
N THR A 192 18.12 -14.45 7.13
CA THR A 192 17.21 -13.31 7.08
C THR A 192 17.37 -12.57 5.75
N ILE A 193 16.32 -11.87 5.33
CA ILE A 193 16.40 -11.04 4.13
C ILE A 193 17.44 -9.92 4.27
N ASP A 194 17.55 -9.31 5.45
CA ASP A 194 18.52 -8.23 5.70
C ASP A 194 19.97 -8.71 5.52
N SER A 195 20.29 -9.92 6.01
CA SER A 195 21.61 -10.53 5.81
C SER A 195 21.91 -10.77 4.34
N ALA A 196 20.93 -11.22 3.55
CA ALA A 196 21.10 -11.41 2.11
C ALA A 196 21.34 -10.09 1.37
N VAL A 197 20.62 -9.02 1.74
CA VAL A 197 20.76 -7.68 1.17
C VAL A 197 22.11 -7.06 1.51
N GLU A 198 22.52 -7.13 2.78
CA GLU A 198 23.80 -6.61 3.24
C GLU A 198 24.98 -7.29 2.55
N LEU A 199 24.97 -8.63 2.52
CA LEU A 199 26.02 -9.41 1.88
C LEU A 199 26.11 -9.11 0.37
N ALA A 200 24.98 -9.01 -0.32
CA ALA A 200 24.96 -8.64 -1.74
C ALA A 200 25.57 -7.25 -1.97
N GLY A 201 25.24 -6.27 -1.13
CA GLY A 201 25.82 -4.92 -1.19
C GLY A 201 27.33 -4.92 -1.02
N LEU A 202 27.83 -5.57 0.03
CA LEU A 202 29.27 -5.68 0.32
C LEU A 202 30.06 -6.31 -0.84
N LEU A 203 29.51 -7.36 -1.45
CA LEU A 203 30.15 -8.04 -2.57
C LEU A 203 30.18 -7.17 -3.83
N ILE A 204 29.12 -6.40 -4.10
CA ILE A 204 29.05 -5.50 -5.26
C ILE A 204 30.05 -4.36 -5.12
N ASP A 205 30.14 -3.76 -3.94
CA ASP A 205 31.11 -2.70 -3.63
C ASP A 205 32.55 -3.24 -3.73
N GLY A 206 32.80 -4.43 -3.17
CA GLY A 206 34.08 -5.11 -3.27
C GLY A 206 34.50 -5.39 -4.73
N ILE A 207 33.60 -5.93 -5.55
CA ILE A 207 33.88 -6.19 -6.99
C ILE A 207 34.14 -4.88 -7.75
N GLY A 208 33.43 -3.80 -7.40
CA GLY A 208 33.66 -2.45 -7.95
C GLY A 208 35.12 -2.01 -7.79
N HIS A 209 35.66 -2.15 -6.58
CA HIS A 209 37.06 -1.84 -6.27
C HIS A 209 38.05 -2.66 -7.11
N TYR A 210 37.89 -4.00 -7.17
CA TYR A 210 38.77 -4.87 -7.96
C TYR A 210 38.72 -4.57 -9.46
N ARG A 211 37.53 -4.25 -10.03
CA ARG A 211 37.38 -3.91 -11.45
C ARG A 211 38.02 -2.56 -11.81
N THR A 212 38.01 -1.58 -10.90
CA THR A 212 38.65 -0.26 -11.11
C THR A 212 40.17 -0.26 -10.88
N GLU A 213 40.70 -1.18 -10.08
CA GLU A 213 42.15 -1.31 -9.84
C GLU A 213 42.88 -2.16 -10.91
N CYS A 214 42.18 -3.14 -11.48
CA CYS A 214 42.72 -4.07 -12.50
C CYS A 214 42.97 -3.53 -13.94
N PRO A 215 42.84 -2.23 -14.30
CA PRO A 215 43.44 -1.72 -15.54
C PRO A 215 44.94 -1.44 -15.43
N LYS A 216 45.50 -1.32 -14.21
CA LYS A 216 46.90 -0.90 -14.01
C LYS A 216 47.92 -2.05 -13.99
N LEU A 217 47.49 -3.30 -13.85
CA LEU A 217 48.40 -4.46 -13.77
C LEU A 217 48.72 -5.12 -15.11
N ILE A 218 48.00 -4.80 -16.20
CA ILE A 218 48.33 -5.30 -17.55
C ILE A 218 49.41 -4.43 -18.24
N LYS A 219 49.60 -3.18 -17.83
CA LYS A 219 50.67 -2.30 -18.37
C LYS A 219 52.03 -2.47 -17.70
N ALA A 220 52.14 -3.21 -16.59
CA ALA A 220 53.40 -3.39 -15.86
C ALA A 220 54.20 -4.63 -16.28
N SER A 221 53.65 -5.53 -17.11
CA SER A 221 54.38 -6.70 -17.65
C SER A 221 54.91 -6.50 -19.08
N GLY A 222 54.70 -5.33 -19.68
CA GLY A 222 55.34 -4.94 -20.94
C GLY A 222 56.76 -4.42 -20.72
N VAL A 223 57.71 -5.31 -20.38
CA VAL A 223 59.14 -4.97 -20.47
C VAL A 223 59.51 -4.88 -21.95
N SER A 224 59.48 -3.66 -22.46
CA SER A 224 59.98 -3.25 -23.77
C SER A 224 61.45 -2.84 -23.65
N GLY A 225 62.27 -3.38 -24.56
CA GLY A 225 63.50 -2.75 -25.05
C GLY A 225 64.78 -3.22 -24.34
N ALA A 226 65.68 -3.96 -24.98
CA ALA A 226 66.52 -3.61 -26.14
C ALA A 226 67.99 -3.55 -25.68
N SER A 227 68.85 -4.37 -26.28
CA SER A 227 70.27 -4.07 -26.43
C SER A 227 70.74 -4.68 -27.75
N GLY A 228 71.06 -3.81 -28.70
CA GLY A 228 71.76 -4.16 -29.92
C GLY A 228 73.27 -3.91 -29.78
N LEU A 229 73.94 -4.24 -30.89
CA LEU A 229 75.28 -3.85 -31.35
C LEU A 229 76.47 -4.76 -30.99
N GLY A 230 77.16 -5.22 -32.05
CA GLY A 230 78.58 -5.56 -31.97
C GLY A 230 79.09 -6.47 -33.08
N ALA A 231 79.27 -5.95 -34.30
CA ALA A 231 80.08 -6.58 -35.35
C ALA A 231 81.59 -6.54 -35.01
N LYS A 232 82.36 -7.51 -35.53
CA LYS A 232 83.78 -7.46 -35.96
C LYS A 232 84.12 -8.85 -36.54
N ALA A 233 84.30 -8.98 -37.85
CA ALA A 233 85.52 -8.75 -38.64
C ALA A 233 86.17 -10.10 -38.96
#